data_AF-A0A916YQA0-F1
#
_entry.id   AF-A0A916YQA0-F1
#
_cell.length_a   1.000
_cell.length_b   1.000
_cell.length_c   1.000
_cell.angle_alpha   90.00
_cell.angle_beta   90.00
_cell.angle_gamma   90.00
#
_symmetry.space_group_name_H-M   'P 1'
#
loop_
_entity.id
_entity.type
_entity.pdbx_description
1 polymer ?
#
loop_
_entity_poly.entity_id
_entity_poly.type
_entity_poly.pdbx_seq_one_letter_code
_entity_poly.pdbx_strand_id
1 'polypeptide(L)'
;MKTTRKRYSADFKARVALEAIRGDLTLAELAAKHGVHHTMIASWKRQAVEGMASTFSGSGDAARAVSDAELEKLHAKIGQLVVERDFLAKASGR
;
A
#
# COMPACT_ATOMS: atom_id res chain seq x y z
N MET A 1 -9.99 21.89 -18.20
CA MET A 1 -10.89 21.03 -17.39
C MET A 1 -10.04 20.02 -16.63
N LYS A 2 -10.19 19.90 -15.31
CA LYS A 2 -9.43 18.95 -14.48
C LYS A 2 -10.07 17.57 -14.62
N THR A 3 -9.43 16.64 -15.34
CA THR A 3 -9.94 15.28 -15.50
C THR A 3 -9.76 14.53 -14.19
N THR A 4 -10.84 14.38 -13.41
CA THR A 4 -10.82 13.62 -12.16
C THR A 4 -10.60 12.14 -12.49
N ARG A 5 -9.44 11.60 -12.09
CA ARG A 5 -9.13 10.17 -12.28
C ARG A 5 -10.19 9.32 -11.57
N LYS A 6 -10.84 8.43 -12.31
CA LYS A 6 -11.75 7.42 -11.75
C LYS A 6 -10.95 6.48 -10.85
N ARG A 7 -11.34 6.38 -9.57
CA ARG A 7 -10.72 5.48 -8.59
C ARG A 7 -11.52 4.19 -8.52
N TYR A 8 -10.82 3.06 -8.55
CA TYR A 8 -11.42 1.73 -8.40
C TYR A 8 -11.06 1.15 -7.04
N SER A 9 -12.00 0.46 -6.40
CA SER A 9 -11.79 -0.21 -5.11
C SER A 9 -10.78 -1.36 -5.23
N ALA A 10 -10.14 -1.73 -4.12
CA ALA A 10 -9.20 -2.85 -4.10
C ALA A 10 -9.89 -4.16 -4.49
N ASP A 11 -11.09 -4.42 -3.97
CA ASP A 11 -11.91 -5.59 -4.30
C ASP A 11 -12.19 -5.69 -5.81
N PHE A 12 -12.57 -4.58 -6.43
CA PHE A 12 -12.85 -4.55 -7.86
C PHE A 12 -11.60 -4.87 -8.69
N LYS A 13 -10.45 -4.27 -8.35
CA LYS A 13 -9.19 -4.55 -9.03
C LYS A 13 -8.78 -6.02 -8.89
N ALA A 14 -8.95 -6.60 -7.69
CA ALA A 14 -8.62 -7.99 -7.43
C ALA A 14 -9.51 -8.95 -8.25
N ARG A 15 -10.82 -8.67 -8.32
CA ARG A 15 -11.77 -9.48 -9.12
C ARG A 15 -11.44 -9.44 -10.60
N VAL A 16 -11.19 -8.25 -11.16
CA VAL A 16 -10.85 -8.08 -12.57
C VAL A 16 -9.48 -8.69 -12.89
N ALA A 17 -8.49 -8.55 -12.00
CA ALA A 17 -7.19 -9.19 -12.15
C ALA A 17 -7.30 -10.72 -12.12
N LEU A 18 -8.15 -11.29 -11.26
CA LEU A 18 -8.40 -12.73 -11.19
C LEU A 18 -9.03 -13.26 -12.48
N GLU A 19 -10.04 -12.57 -13.03
CA GLU A 19 -10.64 -12.92 -14.33
C GLU A 19 -9.57 -12.87 -15.45
N ALA A 20 -8.69 -11.86 -15.43
CA ALA A 20 -7.60 -11.72 -16.39
C ALA A 20 -6.48 -12.77 -16.23
N ILE A 21 -6.27 -13.30 -15.02
CA ILE A 21 -5.34 -14.40 -14.74
C ILE A 21 -5.93 -15.72 -15.23
N ARG A 22 -7.23 -15.95 -14.98
CA ARG A 22 -7.93 -17.16 -15.41
C ARG A 22 -7.91 -17.34 -16.93
N GLY A 23 -8.04 -16.24 -17.67
CA GLY A 23 -7.86 -16.23 -19.12
C GLY A 23 -9.08 -16.67 -19.94
N ASP A 24 -10.26 -16.81 -19.30
CA ASP A 24 -11.52 -17.15 -19.99
C ASP A 24 -11.94 -16.11 -21.02
N LEU A 25 -11.55 -14.85 -20.80
CA LEU A 25 -11.85 -13.70 -21.65
C LEU A 25 -10.57 -12.97 -22.01
N THR A 26 -10.52 -12.41 -23.22
CA THR A 26 -9.44 -11.53 -23.66
C THR A 26 -9.46 -10.22 -22.86
N LEU A 27 -8.33 -9.51 -22.83
CA LEU A 27 -8.25 -8.20 -22.18
C LEU A 27 -9.21 -7.16 -22.79
N ALA A 28 -9.53 -7.30 -24.08
CA ALA A 28 -10.47 -6.43 -24.78
C ALA A 28 -11.93 -6.70 -24.36
N GLU A 29 -12.30 -7.97 -24.20
CA GLU A 29 -13.63 -8.35 -23.71
C GLU A 29 -13.82 -7.98 -22.23
N LEU A 30 -12.80 -8.17 -21.40
CA LEU A 30 -12.81 -7.70 -20.01
C LEU A 30 -12.90 -6.17 -19.93
N ALA A 31 -12.25 -5.46 -20.85
CA ALA A 31 -12.34 -4.01 -20.93
C ALA A 31 -13.76 -3.54 -21.26
N ALA A 32 -14.42 -4.20 -22.20
CA ALA A 32 -15.82 -3.94 -22.56
C ALA A 32 -16.77 -4.30 -21.40
N LYS A 33 -16.60 -5.47 -20.78
CA LYS A 33 -17.45 -5.98 -19.69
C LYS A 33 -17.43 -5.07 -18.46
N HIS A 34 -16.25 -4.61 -18.07
CA HIS A 34 -16.06 -3.85 -16.82
C HIS A 34 -15.99 -2.34 -17.04
N GLY A 35 -15.98 -1.87 -18.30
CA GLY A 35 -15.82 -0.44 -18.64
C GLY A 35 -14.46 0.11 -18.20
N VAL A 36 -13.41 -0.70 -18.32
CA VAL A 36 -12.05 -0.40 -17.87
C VAL A 36 -11.11 -0.53 -19.07
N HIS A 37 -10.17 0.40 -19.25
CA HIS A 37 -9.18 0.30 -20.33
C HIS A 37 -8.31 -0.97 -20.17
N HIS A 38 -8.11 -1.74 -21.25
CA HIS A 38 -7.33 -2.99 -21.27
C HIS A 38 -5.93 -2.88 -20.64
N THR A 39 -5.24 -1.73 -20.78
CA THR A 39 -3.94 -1.48 -20.15
C THR A 39 -4.01 -1.46 -18.61
N MET A 40 -5.12 -0.96 -18.04
CA MET A 40 -5.31 -0.99 -16.58
C MET A 40 -5.52 -2.42 -16.10
N ILE A 41 -6.27 -3.23 -16.85
CA ILE A 41 -6.49 -4.64 -16.54
C ILE A 41 -5.16 -5.40 -16.59
N ALA A 42 -4.34 -5.17 -17.62
CA ALA A 42 -2.99 -5.75 -17.72
C ALA A 42 -2.09 -5.33 -16.54
N SER A 43 -2.15 -4.06 -16.13
CA SER A 43 -1.43 -3.55 -14.97
C SER A 43 -1.87 -4.23 -13.68
N TRP A 44 -3.17 -4.40 -13.45
CA TRP A 44 -3.70 -5.08 -12.26
C TRP A 44 -3.38 -6.58 -12.25
N LYS A 45 -3.45 -7.24 -13.41
CA LYS A 45 -3.00 -8.63 -13.57
C LYS A 45 -1.53 -8.78 -13.14
N ARG A 46 -0.66 -7.89 -13.62
CA ARG A 46 0.76 -7.91 -13.25
C ARG A 46 0.97 -7.70 -11.75
N GLN A 47 0.32 -6.68 -11.18
CA GLN A 47 0.38 -6.40 -9.74
C GLN A 47 -0.12 -7.58 -8.89
N ALA A 48 -1.19 -8.25 -9.32
CA ALA A 48 -1.72 -9.41 -8.63
C ALA A 48 -0.73 -10.58 -8.66
N VAL A 49 -0.10 -10.87 -9.80
CA VAL A 49 0.90 -11.94 -9.91
C VAL A 49 2.16 -11.64 -9.09
N GLU A 50 2.69 -10.42 -9.19
CA GLU A 50 3.88 -9.98 -8.43
C GLU A 50 3.62 -9.98 -6.92
N GLY A 51 2.44 -9.51 -6.49
CA GLY A 51 2.05 -9.47 -5.08
C GLY A 51 1.54 -10.81 -4.53
N MET A 52 1.25 -11.80 -5.36
CA MET A 52 0.72 -13.09 -4.90
C MET A 52 1.74 -13.83 -4.03
N ALA A 53 3.02 -13.85 -4.44
CA ALA A 53 4.08 -14.51 -3.68
C ALA A 53 4.21 -13.95 -2.26
N SER A 54 4.07 -12.62 -2.08
CA SER A 54 4.17 -11.99 -0.76
C SER A 54 2.98 -12.27 0.16
N THR A 55 1.81 -12.63 -0.40
CA THR A 55 0.67 -13.08 0.42
C THR A 55 0.92 -14.45 1.03
N PHE A 56 1.65 -15.33 0.33
CA PHE A 56 2.02 -16.66 0.83
C PHE A 56 3.28 -16.66 1.69
N SER A 57 4.14 -15.63 1.61
CA SER A 57 5.35 -15.52 2.43
C SER A 57 5.11 -15.04 3.86
N GLY A 58 3.84 -14.86 4.27
CA GLY A 58 3.48 -14.35 5.60
C GLY A 58 3.84 -12.87 5.83
N SER A 59 4.36 -12.17 4.81
CA SER A 59 4.85 -10.78 4.94
C SER A 59 3.76 -9.72 4.80
N GLY A 60 2.50 -10.11 4.59
CA GLY A 60 1.36 -9.18 4.52
C GLY A 60 1.21 -8.32 5.78
N ASP A 61 1.60 -8.85 6.94
CA ASP A 61 1.68 -8.10 8.21
C ASP A 61 3.08 -7.52 8.49
N ALA A 62 4.15 -8.13 7.98
CA ALA A 62 5.53 -7.69 8.23
C ALA A 62 5.85 -6.30 7.63
N ALA A 63 5.13 -5.87 6.59
CA ALA A 63 5.29 -4.52 6.02
C ALA A 63 4.56 -3.42 6.81
N ARG A 64 3.67 -3.77 7.75
CA ARG A 64 2.92 -2.83 8.60
C ARG A 64 3.31 -2.89 10.07
N ALA A 65 3.85 -4.02 10.52
CA ALA A 65 4.52 -4.09 11.79
C ALA A 65 5.89 -3.41 11.63
N VAL A 66 5.94 -2.08 11.80
CA VAL A 66 7.10 -1.50 12.49
C VAL A 66 7.28 -2.38 13.71
N SER A 67 8.40 -3.09 13.79
CA SER A 67 8.56 -4.09 14.85
C SER A 67 8.30 -3.39 16.19
N ASP A 68 7.64 -4.05 17.14
CA ASP A 68 7.39 -3.44 18.46
C ASP A 68 8.70 -2.91 19.08
N ALA A 69 9.83 -3.55 18.74
CA ALA A 69 11.18 -3.11 19.08
C ALA A 69 11.60 -1.78 18.42
N GLU A 70 11.22 -1.51 17.17
CA GLU A 70 11.43 -0.21 16.52
C GLU A 70 10.52 0.88 17.09
N LEU A 71 9.27 0.54 17.41
CA LEU A 71 8.35 1.46 18.10
C LEU A 71 8.88 1.85 19.48
N GLU A 72 9.38 0.88 20.26
CA GLU A 72 9.98 1.13 21.56
C GLU A 72 11.22 2.03 21.46
N LYS A 73 12.11 1.76 20.51
CA LYS A 73 13.29 2.61 20.25
C LYS A 73 12.89 4.04 19.89
N LEU A 74 11.85 4.21 19.08
CA LEU A 74 11.37 5.53 18.67
C LEU A 74 10.76 6.29 19.85
N HIS A 75 9.95 5.61 20.68
CA HIS A 75 9.41 6.20 21.92
C HIS A 75 10.51 6.60 22.90
N ALA A 76 11.53 5.76 23.10
CA ALA A 76 12.68 6.10 23.94
C ALA A 76 13.43 7.34 23.41
N LYS A 77 13.61 7.43 22.09
CA LYS A 77 14.27 8.59 21.45
C LYS A 77 13.46 9.86 21.62
N ILE A 78 12.13 9.80 21.48
CA ILE A 78 11.24 10.93 21.76
C ILE A 78 11.37 11.37 23.22
N GLY A 79 11.35 10.44 24.17
CA GLY A 79 11.55 10.74 25.60
C GLY A 79 12.89 11.43 25.88
N GLN A 80 13.98 10.92 25.32
CA GLN A 80 15.31 11.54 25.42
C GLN A 80 15.30 12.97 24.90
N LEU A 81 14.75 13.19 23.69
CA LEU A 81 14.69 14.52 23.07
C LEU A 81 13.82 15.50 23.88
N VAL A 82 12.74 15.03 24.49
CA VAL A 82 11.91 15.87 25.38
C VAL A 82 12.70 16.31 26.61
N VAL A 83 13.41 15.39 27.26
CA VAL A 83 14.25 15.71 28.44
C VAL A 83 15.37 16.68 28.06
N GLU A 84 16.07 16.43 26.95
CA GLU A 84 17.14 17.31 26.45
C GLU A 84 16.59 18.70 26.12
N ARG A 85 15.44 18.79 25.44
CA ARG A 85 14.78 20.07 25.13
C ARG A 85 14.37 20.80 26.39
N ASP A 86 13.74 20.13 27.36
CA ASP A 86 13.30 20.74 28.61
C ASP A 86 14.49 21.22 29.45
N PHE A 87 15.58 20.46 29.46
CA PHE A 87 16.83 20.86 30.10
C PHE A 87 17.42 22.11 29.44
N LEU A 88 17.54 22.11 28.11
CA LEU A 88 18.07 23.25 27.36
C LEU A 88 17.19 24.49 27.48
N ALA A 89 15.86 24.32 27.49
CA ALA A 89 14.92 25.42 27.72
C ALA A 89 15.16 26.07 29.09
N LYS A 90 15.21 25.26 30.15
CA LYS A 90 15.50 25.72 31.52
C LYS A 90 16.88 26.36 31.66
N ALA A 91 17.90 25.79 31.02
CA ALA A 91 19.28 26.29 31.10
C ALA A 91 19.50 27.56 30.28
N SER A 92 18.78 27.75 29.17
CA SER A 92 18.94 28.93 28.31
C SER A 92 18.18 30.18 28.80
N GLY A 93 17.44 30.09 29.92
CA GLY A 93 16.79 31.25 30.54
C GLY A 93 15.72 31.92 29.68
N ARG A 94 15.00 31.15 28.86
CA ARG A 94 13.72 31.57 28.26
C ARG A 94 12.55 30.87 28.93
#